data_AF-A0A644YIZ2-F1
#
_entry.id   AF-A0A644YIZ2-F1
#
_cell.length_a   1.000
_cell.length_b   1.000
_cell.length_c   1.000
_cell.angle_alpha   90.00
_cell.angle_beta   90.00
_cell.angle_gamma   90.00
#
_symmetry.space_group_name_H-M   'P 1'
#
loop_
_entity.id
_entity.type
_entity.pdbx_description
1 polymer ?
#
loop_
_entity_poly.entity_id
_entity_poly.type
_entity_poly.pdbx_seq_one_letter_code
_entity_poly.pdbx_strand_id
1 'polypeptide(L)' 'MSFETDISRIEEIAQKLNASDTSLEESIALFEEGMRLAKALEKALAEAKRSVEIVLGEDPREAEIKAL' A
#
# COMPACT_ATOMS: atom_id res chain seq x y z
N MET A 1 8.58 9.36 4.82
CA MET A 1 7.38 8.91 5.55
C MET A 1 7.64 7.49 6.04
N SER A 2 7.05 7.09 7.16
CA SER A 2 7.13 5.70 7.64
C SER A 2 5.96 4.90 7.07
N PHE A 3 6.10 3.58 7.00
CA PHE A 3 5.05 2.68 6.53
C PHE A 3 3.73 2.88 7.31
N GLU A 4 3.81 3.01 8.63
CA GLU A 4 2.67 3.23 9.51
C GLU A 4 2.01 4.58 9.23
N THR A 5 2.82 5.61 8.94
CA THR A 5 2.30 6.95 8.58
C THR A 5 1.50 6.89 7.29
N ASP A 6 2.01 6.17 6.29
CA ASP A 6 1.37 6.02 4.98
C ASP A 6 0.08 5.18 5.08
N ILE A 7 0.06 4.16 5.95
CA ILE A 7 -1.15 3.39 6.28
C ILE A 7 -2.21 4.27 6.94
N SER A 8 -1.86 5.01 8.00
CA SER A 8 -2.79 5.92 8.66
C SER A 8 -3.36 6.96 7.69
N ARG A 9 -2.53 7.45 6.76
CA ARG A 9 -2.99 8.37 5.74
C ARG A 9 -4.00 7.74 4.77
N ILE A 10 -3.80 6.49 4.37
CA ILE A 10 -4.79 5.76 3.56
C ILE A 10 -6.12 5.62 4.30
N GLU A 11 -6.09 5.31 5.60
CA GLU A 11 -7.31 5.19 6.41
C GLU A 11 -8.06 6.51 6.49
N GLU A 12 -7.35 7.64 6.68
CA GLU A 12 -7.95 8.97 6.63
C GLU A 12 -8.57 9.28 5.27
N ILE A 13 -7.88 8.95 4.17
CA ILE A 13 -8.39 9.15 2.81
C ILE A 13 -9.67 8.34 2.61
N ALA A 14 -9.69 7.07 3.03
CA ALA A 14 -10.85 6.21 2.93
C ALA A 14 -12.03 6.74 3.76
N GLN A 15 -11.79 7.28 4.95
CA GLN A 15 -12.82 7.92 5.77
C GLN A 15 -13.39 9.16 5.08
N LYS A 16 -12.53 10.04 4.53
CA LYS A 16 -12.96 11.25 3.83
C LYS A 16 -13.76 10.95 2.57
N LEU A 17 -13.33 9.96 1.77
CA LEU A 17 -14.08 9.55 0.57
C LEU A 17 -15.48 8.98 0.88
N ASN A 18 -15.70 8.47 2.09
CA ASN A 18 -17.01 7.99 2.55
C ASN A 18 -17.85 9.10 3.23
N ALA A 19 -17.28 10.27 3.49
CA ALA A 19 -18.00 11.38 4.09
C ALA A 19 -18.91 12.07 3.05
N SER A 20 -20.10 12.48 3.48
CA SER A 20 -21.13 13.07 2.61
C SER A 20 -20.83 14.51 2.17
N ASP A 21 -19.81 15.14 2.75
CA ASP A 21 -19.40 16.54 2.52
C ASP A 21 -18.18 16.69 1.61
N THR A 22 -17.61 15.58 1.12
CA THR A 22 -16.46 15.61 0.21
C THR A 22 -16.92 15.99 -1.19
N SER A 23 -16.37 17.08 -1.73
CA SER A 23 -16.65 17.51 -3.10
C SER A 23 -16.09 16.53 -4.14
N LEU A 24 -16.56 16.61 -5.38
CA LEU A 24 -16.05 15.77 -6.47
C LEU A 24 -14.55 16.02 -6.74
N GLU A 25 -14.13 17.28 -6.72
CA GLU A 25 -12.75 17.68 -6.97
C GLU A 25 -11.82 17.16 -5.85
N GLU A 26 -12.24 17.28 -4.60
CA GLU A 26 -11.52 16.68 -3.46
C GLU A 26 -11.50 15.16 -3.53
N SER A 27 -12.61 14.53 -3.95
CA SER A 27 -12.68 13.07 -4.11
C SER A 27 -11.67 12.56 -5.12
N ILE A 28 -11.51 13.26 -6.25
CA ILE A 28 -10.51 12.91 -7.28
C ILE A 28 -9.10 13.06 -6.70
N ALA A 29 -8.80 14.17 -6.02
CA ALA A 29 -7.48 14.41 -5.44
C ALA A 29 -7.12 13.36 -4.35
N LEU A 30 -8.08 13.05 -3.47
CA LEU A 30 -7.94 12.03 -2.43
C LEU A 30 -7.74 10.64 -3.03
N PHE A 31 -8.47 10.31 -4.10
CA PHE A 31 -8.31 9.04 -4.80
C PHE A 31 -6.91 8.89 -5.42
N GLU A 32 -6.43 9.92 -6.12
CA GLU A 32 -5.07 9.92 -6.69
C GLU A 32 -3.98 9.81 -5.61
N GLU A 33 -4.17 10.49 -4.48
CA GLU A 33 -3.29 10.36 -3.33
C GLU A 33 -3.28 8.93 -2.77
N GLY A 34 -4.47 8.36 -2.53
CA GLY A 34 -4.63 7.00 -2.02
C GLY A 34 -4.00 5.96 -2.94
N MET A 35 -4.19 6.07 -4.26
CA MET A 35 -3.57 5.18 -5.25
C MET A 35 -2.04 5.24 -5.22
N ARG A 36 -1.47 6.43 -5.05
CA ARG A 36 -0.02 6.61 -4.96
C ARG A 36 0.55 5.98 -3.70
N LEU A 37 -0.11 6.17 -2.57
CA LEU A 37 0.27 5.58 -1.28
C LEU A 37 0.16 4.06 -1.33
N ALA A 38 -0.95 3.52 -1.88
CA ALA A 38 -1.16 2.08 -1.99
C ALA A 38 -0.02 1.41 -2.77
N LYS A 39 0.35 1.99 -3.92
CA LYS A 39 1.46 1.49 -4.74
C LYS A 39 2.81 1.55 -4.02
N ALA A 40 3.05 2.58 -3.20
CA ALA A 40 4.27 2.69 -2.41
C ALA A 40 4.33 1.64 -1.30
N LEU A 41 3.21 1.41 -0.61
CA LEU A 41 3.08 0.41 0.45
C LEU A 41 3.23 -1.02 -0.09
N GLU A 42 2.62 -1.33 -1.22
CA GLU A 42 2.79 -2.62 -1.92
C GLU A 42 4.27 -2.89 -2.22
N LYS A 43 4.98 -1.87 -2.74
CA LYS A 43 6.41 -1.99 -3.01
C LYS A 43 7.22 -2.22 -1.74
N ALA A 44 6.94 -1.46 -0.67
CA ALA A 44 7.63 -1.63 0.61
C ALA A 44 7.41 -3.02 1.20
N LEU A 45 6.18 -3.56 1.11
CA LEU A 45 5.86 -4.92 1.55
C LEU A 45 6.57 -5.98 0.72
N ALA A 46 6.64 -5.81 -0.61
CA ALA A 46 7.35 -6.73 -1.48
C ALA A 46 8.86 -6.77 -1.17
N GLU A 47 9.47 -5.61 -0.91
CA GLU A 47 10.86 -5.50 -0.50
C GLU A 47 11.11 -6.18 0.86
N ALA A 48 10.24 -5.92 1.84
CA ALA A 48 10.33 -6.54 3.15
C ALA A 48 10.16 -8.07 3.08
N LYS A 49 9.20 -8.57 2.29
CA LYS A 49 8.99 -10.00 2.03
C LYS A 49 10.24 -10.64 1.44
N ARG A 50 10.83 -10.01 0.41
CA ARG A 50 12.07 -10.50 -0.22
C ARG A 50 13.23 -10.57 0.77
N SER A 51 13.35 -9.58 1.66
CA SER A 51 14.36 -9.61 2.72
C SER A 51 14.17 -10.79 3.68
N VAL A 52 12.91 -11.10 4.05
CA VAL A 52 12.59 -12.26 4.89
C VAL A 52 12.93 -13.58 4.19
N GLU A 53 12.54 -13.75 2.92
CA GLU A 53 12.82 -14.95 2.13
C GLU A 53 14.33 -15.23 2.00
N ILE A 54 15.15 -14.19 1.78
CA ILE A 54 16.61 -14.31 1.74
C ILE A 54 17.16 -14.81 3.08
N VAL A 55 16.63 -14.31 4.20
CA VAL A 55 17.08 -14.73 5.55
C VAL A 55 16.66 -16.16 5.87
N LEU A 56 15.49 -16.58 5.40
CA LEU A 56 15.00 -17.95 5.56
C LEU A 56 15.68 -18.96 4.61
N GLY A 57 16.44 -18.48 3.63
CA GLY A 57 17.15 -19.33 2.66
C GLY A 57 16.21 -19.99 1.64
N GLU A 58 15.01 -19.44 1.45
CA GLU A 58 14.06 -19.89 0.42
C GLU A 58 14.50 -19.34 -0.96
N ASP A 59 14.50 -20.18 -2.01
CA ASP A 59 14.82 -19.71 -3.37
C ASP A 59 13.68 -18.78 -3.84
N PRO A 60 13.97 -17.53 -4.22
CA PRO A 60 12.96 -16.57 -4.69
C PRO A 60 12.07 -17.12 -5.82
N ARG A 61 12.57 -18.09 -6.60
CA ARG A 61 11.85 -18.72 -7.71
C ARG A 61 10.78 -19.73 -7.26
N GLU A 62 10.89 -20.30 -6.07
CA GLU A 62 9.86 -21.21 -5.53
C GLU A 62 8.72 -20.44 -4.85
N ALA A 63 9.01 -19.26 -4.30
CA ALA A 63 8.02 -18.42 -3.62
C ALA A 63 7.01 -17.77 -4.59
N GLU A 64 7.43 -17.37 -5.80
CA GLU A 64 6.53 -16.83 -6.84
C GLU A 64 5.50 -17.85 -7.36
N ILE A 65 5.86 -19.14 -7.41
CA ILE A 65 4.97 -20.21 -7.92
C ILE A 65 3.82 -20.50 -6.95
N LYS A 66 3.96 -20.22 -5.65
CA LYS A 66 2.89 -20.44 -4.65
C LYS A 66 1.89 -19.28 -4.53
N ALA A 67 2.20 -18.11 -5.08
CA ALA A 67 1.36 -16.92 -4.96
C ALA A 67 0.39 -16.72 -6.14
N LEU A 68 0.41 -17.62 -7.13
CA LEU A 68 -0.48 -17.70 -8.30
C LEU A 68 -1.42 -18.90 -8.17
#